data_AF-A0A845YJD1-F1
#
_entry.id   AF-A0A845YJD1-F1
#
_cell.length_a   1.000
_cell.length_b   1.000
_cell.length_c   1.000
_cell.angle_alpha   90.00
_cell.angle_beta   90.00
_cell.angle_gamma   90.00
#
_symmetry.space_group_name_H-M   'P 1'
#
loop_
_entity.id
_entity.type
_entity.pdbx_description
1 polymer ?
#
loop_
_entity_poly.entity_id
_entity_poly.type
_entity_poly.pdbx_seq_one_letter_code
_entity_poly.pdbx_strand_id
1 'polypeptide(L)'
;MNNLPRQKLGELIEKYGSSLYEEPKRCEGMLRDLCGQYRREIAVLISAINQNLVAEMLEQKKNNIPPKLFLGRLARQMQDNLAIAEDASAWAVESWAIALGIISDTSTVERVTLEPKYAPVTTKYTLILNIVGNVNNDWRYTIDLEEAYEDNPKLFFSKSNGKEQGKFTIALEAVLGRKVQSSEVERILQQWCKQISFGYRSAYMECHR
;
A
#
# COMPACT_ATOMS: atom_id res chain seq x y z
N MET A 1 9.06 -9.23 -0.32
CA MET A 1 8.47 -10.09 0.75
C MET A 1 6.98 -9.88 0.80
N ASN A 2 6.19 -10.85 1.30
CA ASN A 2 4.73 -10.73 1.33
C ASN A 2 4.25 -9.72 2.39
N ASN A 3 3.15 -9.02 2.12
CA ASN A 3 2.60 -8.01 3.04
C ASN A 3 1.67 -8.61 4.11
N LEU A 4 1.10 -9.81 3.90
CA LEU A 4 0.18 -10.42 4.86
C LEU A 4 0.79 -10.60 6.27
N PRO A 5 2.05 -11.08 6.43
CA PRO A 5 2.66 -11.20 7.76
C PRO A 5 2.87 -9.84 8.45
N ARG A 6 3.21 -8.79 7.71
CA ARG A 6 3.34 -7.41 8.23
C ARG A 6 1.99 -6.87 8.70
N GLN A 7 0.93 -7.09 7.92
CA GLN A 7 -0.43 -6.68 8.30
C GLN A 7 -0.90 -7.41 9.56
N LYS A 8 -0.70 -8.73 9.63
CA LYS A 8 -1.04 -9.52 10.83
C LYS A 8 -0.21 -9.13 12.05
N LEU A 9 1.05 -8.75 11.87
CA LEU A 9 1.86 -8.18 12.94
C LEU A 9 1.23 -6.90 13.49
N GLY A 10 0.79 -5.98 12.62
CA GLY A 10 0.08 -4.76 13.03
C GLY A 10 -1.18 -5.05 13.84
N GLU A 11 -2.05 -5.95 13.36
CA GLU A 11 -3.26 -6.38 14.08
C GLU A 11 -2.95 -6.98 15.46
N LEU A 12 -1.86 -7.75 15.56
CA LEU A 12 -1.43 -8.34 16.84
C LEU A 12 -0.88 -7.28 17.80
N ILE A 13 -0.11 -6.31 17.33
CA ILE A 13 0.39 -5.23 18.19
C ILE A 13 -0.75 -4.35 18.67
N GLU A 14 -1.73 -4.05 17.82
CA GLU A 14 -2.93 -3.28 18.22
C GLU A 14 -3.72 -4.01 19.31
N LYS A 15 -3.85 -5.35 19.21
CA LYS A 15 -4.62 -6.15 20.14
C LYS A 15 -3.89 -6.49 21.45
N TYR A 16 -2.59 -6.72 21.41
CA TYR A 16 -1.81 -7.25 22.54
C TYR A 16 -0.73 -6.29 23.08
N GLY A 17 -0.42 -5.21 22.35
CA GLY A 17 0.53 -4.19 22.77
C GLY A 17 1.94 -4.72 22.99
N SER A 18 2.59 -4.26 24.07
CA SER A 18 4.00 -4.58 24.35
C SER A 18 4.26 -6.06 24.65
N SER A 19 3.25 -6.76 25.18
CA SER A 19 3.35 -8.19 25.49
C SER A 19 3.73 -9.05 24.27
N LEU A 20 3.46 -8.56 23.06
CA LEU A 20 3.78 -9.29 21.84
C LEU A 20 5.29 -9.34 21.57
N TYR A 21 6.02 -8.24 21.76
CA TYR A 21 7.47 -8.21 21.51
C TYR A 21 8.32 -8.50 22.74
N GLU A 22 7.73 -8.52 23.93
CA GLU A 22 8.38 -9.01 25.15
C GLU A 22 8.51 -10.55 25.15
N GLU A 23 7.63 -11.26 24.44
CA GLU A 23 7.62 -12.71 24.33
C GLU A 23 7.80 -13.20 22.86
N PRO A 24 9.05 -13.27 22.32
CA PRO A 24 9.30 -13.62 20.92
C PRO A 24 8.66 -14.95 20.48
N LYS A 25 8.70 -15.98 21.34
CA LYS A 25 8.11 -17.30 21.05
C LYS A 25 6.58 -17.26 20.94
N ARG A 26 5.94 -16.40 21.74
CA ARG A 26 4.49 -16.21 21.72
C ARG A 26 4.08 -15.49 20.44
N CYS A 27 4.81 -14.42 20.07
CA CYS A 27 4.64 -13.74 18.79
C CYS A 27 4.79 -14.69 17.61
N GLU A 28 5.83 -15.54 17.62
CA GLU A 28 6.05 -16.52 16.57
C GLU A 28 4.89 -17.51 16.44
N GLY A 29 4.40 -18.05 17.57
CA GLY A 29 3.24 -18.94 17.58
C GLY A 29 2.01 -18.30 16.95
N MET A 30 1.68 -17.08 17.36
CA MET A 30 0.51 -16.35 16.88
C MET A 30 0.61 -16.01 15.38
N LEU A 31 1.79 -15.62 14.91
CA LEU A 31 2.02 -15.39 13.48
C LEU A 31 1.93 -16.70 12.69
N ARG A 32 2.43 -17.82 13.21
CA ARG A 32 2.31 -19.13 12.56
C ARG A 32 0.86 -19.60 12.49
N ASP A 33 0.05 -19.31 13.50
CA ASP A 33 -1.37 -19.65 13.52
C ASP A 33 -2.17 -18.84 12.47
N LEU A 34 -1.81 -17.57 12.26
CA LEU A 34 -2.50 -16.68 11.32
C LEU A 34 -1.99 -16.79 9.88
N CYS A 35 -0.68 -16.99 9.69
CA CYS A 35 -0.04 -16.88 8.38
C CYS A 35 1.16 -17.84 8.21
N GLY A 36 1.09 -19.05 8.81
CA GLY A 36 2.18 -20.04 8.83
C GLY A 36 2.72 -20.55 7.49
N GLN A 37 2.06 -20.23 6.37
CA GLN A 37 2.59 -20.45 5.02
C GLN A 37 3.77 -19.51 4.68
N TYR A 38 3.92 -18.38 5.36
CA TYR A 38 4.99 -17.39 5.17
C TYR A 38 6.14 -17.55 6.16
N ARG A 39 6.72 -18.77 6.23
CA ARG A 39 7.74 -19.12 7.23
C ARG A 39 8.97 -18.21 7.20
N ARG A 40 9.39 -17.79 6.00
CA ARG A 40 10.56 -16.91 5.82
C ARG A 40 10.31 -15.52 6.41
N GLU A 41 9.16 -14.94 6.11
CA GLU A 41 8.75 -13.64 6.63
C GLU A 41 8.59 -13.67 8.15
N ILE A 42 7.94 -14.71 8.70
CA ILE A 42 7.81 -14.88 10.15
C ILE A 42 9.19 -14.98 10.81
N ALA A 43 10.08 -15.82 10.28
CA ALA A 43 11.42 -15.98 10.85
C ALA A 43 12.20 -14.65 10.88
N VAL A 44 12.09 -13.86 9.82
CA VAL A 44 12.73 -12.54 9.72
C VAL A 44 12.11 -11.52 10.69
N LEU A 45 10.79 -11.49 10.87
CA LEU A 45 10.15 -10.64 11.87
C LEU A 45 10.55 -10.99 13.30
N ILE A 46 10.62 -12.28 13.63
CA ILE A 46 11.01 -12.75 14.97
C ILE A 46 12.50 -12.49 15.23
N SER A 47 13.33 -12.62 14.19
CA SER A 47 14.75 -12.31 14.26
C SER A 47 15.00 -10.85 14.65
N ALA A 48 14.14 -9.92 14.22
CA ALA A 48 14.22 -8.52 14.62
C ALA A 48 13.95 -8.29 16.11
N ILE A 49 13.01 -9.04 16.71
CA ILE A 49 12.76 -8.99 18.17
C ILE A 49 13.98 -9.55 18.92
N ASN A 50 14.51 -10.69 18.48
CA ASN A 50 15.65 -11.34 19.13
C ASN A 50 16.93 -10.48 19.11
N GLN A 51 17.06 -9.56 18.14
CA GLN A 51 18.15 -8.60 18.04
C GLN A 51 17.88 -7.29 18.81
N ASN A 52 16.85 -7.25 19.67
CA ASN A 52 16.42 -6.06 20.42
C ASN A 52 16.08 -4.84 19.55
N LEU A 53 15.83 -5.01 18.25
CA LEU A 53 15.56 -3.89 17.34
C LEU A 53 14.28 -3.15 17.74
N VAL A 54 13.28 -3.87 18.24
CA VAL A 54 12.01 -3.30 18.70
C VAL A 54 12.20 -2.36 19.90
N ALA A 55 13.02 -2.77 20.87
CA ALA A 55 13.34 -1.94 22.02
C ALA A 55 14.14 -0.69 21.60
N GLU A 56 15.14 -0.87 20.75
CA GLU A 56 15.95 0.24 20.22
C GLU A 56 15.08 1.25 19.45
N MET A 57 14.17 0.77 18.59
CA MET A 57 13.20 1.61 17.87
C MET A 57 12.34 2.46 18.79
N LEU A 58 11.82 1.88 19.88
CA LEU A 58 11.01 2.60 20.86
C LEU A 58 11.82 3.65 21.62
N GLU A 59 13.08 3.35 21.92
CA GLU A 59 14.01 4.30 22.53
C GLU A 59 14.33 5.46 21.58
N GLN A 60 14.62 5.18 20.31
CA GLN A 60 14.86 6.24 19.31
C GLN A 60 13.62 7.12 19.11
N LYS A 61 12.42 6.51 19.09
CA LYS A 61 11.14 7.24 19.05
C LYS A 61 10.99 8.17 20.26
N LYS A 62 11.30 7.69 21.47
CA LYS A 62 11.25 8.48 22.71
C LYS A 62 12.23 9.66 22.68
N ASN A 63 13.40 9.47 22.07
CA ASN A 63 14.42 10.49 21.89
C ASN A 63 14.13 11.46 20.73
N ASN A 64 12.95 11.39 20.10
CA ASN A 64 12.53 12.21 18.95
C ASN A 64 13.51 12.15 17.77
N ILE A 65 14.22 11.03 17.59
CA ILE A 65 15.13 10.85 16.47
C ILE A 65 14.30 10.56 15.22
N PRO A 66 14.54 11.24 14.08
CA PRO A 66 13.84 10.95 12.84
C PRO A 66 13.97 9.48 12.40
N PRO A 67 12.86 8.78 12.08
CA PRO A 67 12.88 7.37 11.69
C PRO A 67 13.86 7.03 10.57
N LYS A 68 13.97 7.88 9.55
CA LYS A 68 14.89 7.69 8.43
C LYS A 68 16.36 7.54 8.85
N LEU A 69 16.76 8.11 9.99
CA LEU A 69 18.15 8.08 10.46
C LEU A 69 18.51 6.77 11.16
N PHE A 70 17.57 6.14 11.85
CA PHE A 70 17.86 4.91 12.59
C PHE A 70 17.40 3.64 11.85
N LEU A 71 16.35 3.67 11.03
CA LEU A 71 15.87 2.47 10.34
C LEU A 71 16.94 1.86 9.41
N GLY A 72 17.65 2.68 8.64
CA GLY A 72 18.75 2.19 7.80
C GLY A 72 19.89 1.56 8.61
N ARG A 73 20.23 2.14 9.78
CA ARG A 73 21.23 1.60 10.71
C ARG A 73 20.78 0.24 11.26
N LEU A 74 19.53 0.14 11.72
CA LEU A 74 18.97 -1.09 12.28
C LEU A 74 18.91 -2.21 11.24
N ALA A 75 18.55 -1.88 10.00
CA ALA A 75 18.54 -2.84 8.90
C ALA A 75 19.95 -3.38 8.60
N ARG A 76 20.94 -2.49 8.58
CA ARG A 76 22.35 -2.87 8.40
C ARG A 76 22.87 -3.72 9.55
N GLN A 77 22.57 -3.36 10.79
CA GLN A 77 22.91 -4.15 11.98
C GLN A 77 22.31 -5.57 11.90
N MET A 78 21.06 -5.68 11.46
CA MET A 78 20.41 -6.97 11.28
C MET A 78 21.04 -7.81 10.17
N GLN A 79 21.43 -7.18 9.06
CA GLN A 79 22.17 -7.81 7.97
C GLN A 79 23.53 -8.33 8.44
N ASP A 80 24.30 -7.50 9.14
CA ASP A 80 25.66 -7.83 9.61
C ASP A 80 25.62 -8.94 10.68
N ASN A 81 24.67 -8.89 11.62
CA ASN A 81 24.60 -9.84 12.73
C ASN A 81 24.03 -11.22 12.35
N LEU A 82 23.14 -11.28 11.35
CA LEU A 82 22.41 -12.50 11.01
C LEU A 82 22.73 -13.05 9.61
N ALA A 83 23.60 -12.37 8.85
CA ALA A 83 23.90 -12.67 7.45
C ALA A 83 22.62 -12.81 6.59
N ILE A 84 21.60 -12.01 6.91
CA ILE A 84 20.33 -11.97 6.17
C ILE A 84 20.48 -11.01 4.99
N ALA A 85 19.79 -11.31 3.88
CA ALA A 85 19.77 -10.43 2.72
C ALA A 85 19.27 -9.01 3.09
N GLU A 86 19.89 -7.99 2.49
CA GLU A 86 19.58 -6.58 2.72
C GLU A 86 18.08 -6.27 2.62
N ASP A 87 17.44 -6.72 1.54
CA ASP A 87 15.99 -6.55 1.32
C ASP A 87 15.14 -7.15 2.45
N ALA A 88 15.59 -8.27 3.03
CA ALA A 88 14.88 -8.94 4.10
C ALA A 88 15.07 -8.21 5.45
N SER A 89 16.26 -7.71 5.71
CA SER A 89 16.55 -6.90 6.90
C SER A 89 15.80 -5.57 6.86
N ALA A 90 15.84 -4.86 5.72
CA ALA A 90 15.09 -3.63 5.52
C ALA A 90 13.57 -3.86 5.69
N TRP A 91 13.04 -4.89 5.04
CA TRP A 91 11.62 -5.24 5.16
C TRP A 91 11.21 -5.56 6.60
N ALA A 92 12.04 -6.25 7.39
CA ALA A 92 11.74 -6.57 8.78
C ALA A 92 11.63 -5.30 9.64
N VAL A 93 12.65 -4.44 9.51
CA VAL A 93 12.78 -3.19 10.25
C VAL A 93 11.63 -2.23 9.93
N GLU A 94 11.28 -2.11 8.66
CA GLU A 94 10.10 -1.35 8.23
C GLU A 94 8.80 -1.96 8.77
N SER A 95 8.65 -3.29 8.75
CA SER A 95 7.44 -3.96 9.23
C SER A 95 7.18 -3.68 10.71
N TRP A 96 8.24 -3.70 11.52
CA TRP A 96 8.16 -3.34 12.94
C TRP A 96 7.91 -1.86 13.14
N ALA A 97 8.59 -0.98 12.40
CA ALA A 97 8.37 0.46 12.48
C ALA A 97 6.92 0.85 12.12
N ILE A 98 6.33 0.17 11.14
CA ILE A 98 4.92 0.30 10.78
C ILE A 98 4.01 -0.17 11.91
N ALA A 99 4.24 -1.39 12.40
CA ALA A 99 3.39 -2.00 13.42
C ALA A 99 3.44 -1.24 14.77
N LEU A 100 4.54 -0.55 15.07
CA LEU A 100 4.72 0.31 16.24
C LEU A 100 4.25 1.76 16.03
N GLY A 101 3.74 2.10 14.84
CA GLY A 101 3.35 3.46 14.48
C GLY A 101 4.49 4.46 14.58
N ILE A 102 5.71 4.06 14.21
CA ILE A 102 6.90 4.92 14.11
C ILE A 102 6.93 5.59 12.74
N ILE A 103 6.62 4.82 11.71
CA ILE A 103 6.38 5.32 10.37
C ILE A 103 4.97 4.91 9.98
N SER A 104 4.28 5.77 9.23
CA SER A 104 3.09 5.34 8.52
C SER A 104 3.52 4.36 7.46
N ASP A 105 2.83 3.24 7.35
CA ASP A 105 2.98 2.37 6.19
C ASP A 105 2.60 3.20 4.96
N THR A 106 3.56 3.59 4.14
CA THR A 106 3.25 4.21 2.84
C THR A 106 2.53 3.23 1.90
N SER A 107 2.39 1.96 2.31
CA SER A 107 1.53 0.93 1.70
C SER A 107 0.16 0.76 2.39
N THR A 108 -0.08 1.43 3.52
CA THR A 108 -1.33 1.35 4.31
C THR A 108 -1.74 2.73 4.84
N VAL A 109 -1.75 3.74 3.98
CA VAL A 109 -2.49 4.99 4.22
C VAL A 109 -3.95 4.76 3.82
N GLU A 110 -4.68 3.96 4.60
CA GLU A 110 -6.13 4.02 4.65
C GLU A 110 -6.62 3.27 5.90
N ARG A 111 -7.23 4.03 6.82
CA ARG A 111 -7.95 3.62 8.05
C ARG A 111 -7.15 3.61 9.36
N VAL A 112 -6.92 4.80 9.94
CA VAL A 112 -7.51 5.14 11.24
C VAL A 112 -7.95 6.61 11.23
N THR A 113 -9.23 6.78 11.54
CA THR A 113 -10.02 7.98 11.74
C THR A 113 -9.38 8.96 12.74
N LEU A 114 -8.97 10.14 12.27
CA LEU A 114 -8.92 11.35 13.10
C LEU A 114 -9.65 12.45 12.34
N GLU A 115 -10.58 13.11 13.04
CA GLU A 115 -11.42 14.19 12.51
C GLU A 115 -10.60 15.35 11.91
N PRO A 116 -11.18 16.09 10.95
CA PRO A 116 -10.44 16.74 9.89
C PRO A 116 -9.99 18.15 10.31
N LYS A 117 -8.67 18.36 10.35
CA LYS A 117 -8.11 19.72 10.21
C LYS A 117 -7.33 19.96 8.92
N TYR A 118 -7.16 18.92 8.10
CA TYR A 118 -6.67 19.04 6.75
C TYR A 118 -7.57 18.16 5.89
N ALA A 119 -8.48 18.79 5.13
CA ALA A 119 -9.13 18.08 4.04
C ALA A 119 -8.01 17.54 3.13
N PRO A 120 -8.03 16.25 2.75
CA PRO A 120 -7.09 15.76 1.75
C PRO A 120 -7.27 16.66 0.52
N VAL A 121 -6.18 17.28 0.06
CA VAL A 121 -6.19 18.04 -1.18
C VAL A 121 -6.33 16.99 -2.28
N THR A 122 -7.57 16.69 -2.63
CA THR A 122 -7.88 15.79 -3.74
C THR A 122 -7.85 16.61 -5.03
N THR A 123 -6.98 16.22 -5.95
CA THR A 123 -6.96 16.77 -7.31
C THR A 123 -7.94 15.97 -8.17
N LYS A 124 -8.82 16.68 -8.88
CA LYS A 124 -9.81 16.08 -9.77
C LYS A 124 -9.16 15.69 -11.10
N TYR A 125 -9.24 14.41 -11.47
CA TYR A 125 -8.75 13.87 -12.74
C TYR A 125 -9.90 13.38 -13.61
N THR A 126 -9.91 13.79 -14.88
CA THR A 126 -10.98 13.47 -15.82
C THR A 126 -10.45 12.65 -17.00
N LEU A 127 -10.96 11.44 -17.18
CA LEU A 127 -10.84 10.69 -18.42
C LEU A 127 -11.96 11.10 -19.37
N ILE A 128 -11.61 11.43 -20.59
CA ILE A 128 -12.53 11.75 -21.68
C ILE A 128 -12.31 10.67 -22.73
N LEU A 129 -13.23 9.71 -22.81
CA LEU A 129 -13.24 8.73 -23.88
C LEU A 129 -14.10 9.23 -25.03
N ASN A 130 -13.48 9.34 -26.20
CA ASN A 130 -14.23 9.48 -27.44
C ASN A 130 -14.76 8.10 -27.87
N ILE A 131 -16.08 7.94 -27.92
CA ILE A 131 -16.69 6.66 -28.30
C ILE A 131 -17.13 6.72 -29.75
N VAL A 132 -16.31 6.13 -30.61
CA VAL A 132 -16.51 6.13 -32.06
C VAL A 132 -17.78 5.34 -32.38
N GLY A 133 -18.82 6.02 -32.86
CA GLY A 133 -20.13 5.42 -33.21
C GLY A 133 -21.29 5.72 -32.26
N ASN A 134 -21.13 6.67 -31.32
CA ASN A 134 -22.22 7.18 -30.47
C ASN A 134 -22.56 8.64 -30.84
N VAL A 135 -23.81 9.07 -30.60
CA VAL A 135 -24.29 10.43 -30.91
C VAL A 135 -23.73 11.46 -29.90
N ASN A 136 -23.38 11.00 -28.70
CA ASN A 136 -22.57 11.75 -27.73
C ASN A 136 -21.12 11.26 -27.84
N ASN A 137 -20.30 12.01 -28.58
CA ASN A 137 -18.93 11.62 -28.88
C ASN A 137 -18.02 11.57 -27.65
N ASP A 138 -18.29 12.34 -26.58
CA ASP A 138 -17.38 12.46 -25.43
C ASP A 138 -18.01 11.89 -24.15
N TRP A 139 -17.62 10.67 -23.78
CA TRP A 139 -17.93 10.13 -22.46
C TRP A 139 -16.87 10.58 -21.46
N ARG A 140 -17.30 11.12 -20.31
CA ARG A 140 -16.40 11.62 -19.26
C ARG A 140 -16.52 10.78 -18.00
N TYR A 141 -15.39 10.29 -17.52
CA TYR A 141 -15.26 9.61 -16.23
C TYR A 141 -14.32 10.40 -15.34
N THR A 142 -14.77 10.77 -14.15
CA THR A 142 -13.97 11.59 -13.23
C THR A 142 -13.69 10.82 -11.96
N ILE A 143 -12.45 10.93 -11.51
CA ILE A 143 -12.01 10.45 -10.20
C ILE A 143 -11.37 11.62 -9.44
N ASP A 144 -11.49 11.59 -8.13
CA ASP A 144 -10.72 12.45 -7.25
C ASP A 144 -9.53 11.63 -6.73
N LEU A 145 -8.31 12.09 -7.03
CA LEU A 145 -7.07 11.45 -6.57
C LEU A 145 -6.44 12.30 -5.47
N GLU A 146 -6.05 11.66 -4.38
CA GLU A 146 -5.21 12.30 -3.36
C GLU A 146 -3.78 12.46 -3.89
N GLU A 147 -3.05 13.47 -3.39
CA GLU A 147 -1.64 13.74 -3.76
C GLU A 147 -0.75 12.48 -3.66
N ALA A 148 -1.03 11.61 -2.68
CA ALA A 148 -0.33 10.35 -2.49
C ALA A 148 -0.47 9.36 -3.68
N TYR A 149 -1.50 9.51 -4.51
CA TYR A 149 -1.75 8.69 -5.70
C TYR A 149 -1.31 9.38 -7.00
N GLU A 150 -0.88 10.65 -6.98
CA GLU A 150 -0.37 11.34 -8.17
C GLU A 150 0.96 10.73 -8.65
N ASP A 151 1.85 10.34 -7.72
CA ASP A 151 3.13 9.71 -8.03
C ASP A 151 3.00 8.24 -8.49
N ASN A 152 1.93 7.56 -8.09
CA ASN A 152 1.69 6.16 -8.48
C ASN A 152 0.19 5.84 -8.67
N PRO A 153 -0.43 6.36 -9.73
CA PRO A 153 -1.87 6.20 -9.99
C PRO A 153 -2.29 4.75 -10.24
N LYS A 154 -1.33 3.86 -10.54
CA LYS A 154 -1.60 2.41 -10.66
C LYS A 154 -2.04 1.79 -9.34
N LEU A 155 -1.64 2.36 -8.20
CA LEU A 155 -2.09 1.89 -6.87
C LEU A 155 -3.59 2.11 -6.68
N PHE A 156 -4.12 3.23 -7.19
CA PHE A 156 -5.55 3.57 -7.13
C PHE A 156 -6.43 2.52 -7.81
N PHE A 157 -5.95 1.95 -8.92
CA PHE A 157 -6.64 0.90 -9.68
C PHE A 157 -6.11 -0.52 -9.43
N SER A 158 -5.16 -0.70 -8.50
CA SER A 158 -4.57 -2.02 -8.23
C SER A 158 -5.57 -2.95 -7.55
N LYS A 159 -5.34 -4.27 -7.61
CA LYS A 159 -6.24 -5.34 -7.12
C LYS A 159 -6.67 -5.21 -5.65
N SER A 160 -6.01 -4.39 -4.84
CA SER A 160 -6.42 -4.07 -3.47
C SER A 160 -7.66 -3.15 -3.41
N ASN A 161 -8.03 -2.51 -4.53
CA ASN A 161 -9.15 -1.58 -4.66
C ASN A 161 -10.13 -1.98 -5.78
N GLY A 162 -10.45 -3.28 -5.90
CA GLY A 162 -11.32 -3.84 -6.95
C GLY A 162 -12.71 -3.20 -7.09
N LYS A 163 -13.12 -2.37 -6.12
CA LYS A 163 -14.37 -1.60 -6.14
C LYS A 163 -14.36 -0.50 -7.22
N GLU A 164 -13.25 0.21 -7.42
CA GLU A 164 -13.17 1.31 -8.40
C GLU A 164 -13.01 0.81 -9.83
N GLN A 165 -12.20 -0.23 -10.05
CA GLN A 165 -12.14 -0.90 -11.36
C GLN A 165 -13.49 -1.49 -11.75
N GLY A 166 -14.24 -2.06 -10.79
CA GLY A 166 -15.59 -2.56 -11.01
C GLY A 166 -16.57 -1.45 -11.43
N LYS A 167 -16.55 -0.30 -10.74
CA LYS A 167 -17.38 0.86 -11.10
C LYS A 167 -17.06 1.39 -12.50
N PHE A 168 -15.78 1.53 -12.82
CA PHE A 168 -15.36 1.95 -14.16
C PHE A 168 -15.83 0.96 -15.23
N THR A 169 -15.70 -0.34 -14.97
CA THR A 169 -16.16 -1.39 -15.90
C THR A 169 -17.67 -1.30 -16.13
N ILE A 170 -18.47 -1.21 -15.06
CA ILE A 170 -19.93 -1.09 -15.16
C ILE A 170 -20.32 0.17 -15.94
N ALA A 171 -19.68 1.30 -15.67
CA ALA A 171 -19.96 2.56 -16.36
C ALA A 171 -19.55 2.51 -17.84
N LEU A 172 -18.43 1.86 -18.17
CA LEU A 172 -17.99 1.67 -19.55
C LEU A 172 -18.92 0.73 -20.33
N GLU A 173 -19.33 -0.39 -19.72
CA GLU A 173 -20.30 -1.33 -20.30
C GLU A 173 -21.66 -0.67 -20.57
N ALA A 174 -22.13 0.18 -19.64
CA ALA A 174 -23.37 0.92 -19.80
C ALA A 174 -23.36 1.85 -21.01
N VAL A 175 -22.21 2.46 -21.32
CA VAL A 175 -22.09 3.41 -22.43
C VAL A 175 -21.85 2.71 -23.76
N LEU A 176 -21.07 1.62 -23.77
CA LEU A 176 -20.82 0.84 -24.98
C LEU A 176 -22.03 -0.04 -25.36
N GLY A 177 -22.86 -0.41 -24.37
CA GLY A 177 -24.00 -1.30 -24.56
C GLY A 177 -23.60 -2.76 -24.83
N ARG A 178 -22.34 -3.11 -24.55
CA ARG A 178 -21.78 -4.46 -24.64
C ARG A 178 -20.96 -4.77 -23.40
N LYS A 179 -20.79 -6.06 -23.11
CA LYS A 179 -19.79 -6.50 -22.13
C LYS A 179 -18.40 -6.19 -22.63
N VAL A 180 -17.57 -5.64 -21.75
CA VAL A 180 -16.19 -5.27 -22.05
C VAL A 180 -15.26 -6.29 -21.44
N GLN A 181 -14.27 -6.75 -22.22
CA GLN A 181 -13.29 -7.72 -21.72
C GLN A 181 -12.40 -7.07 -20.66
N SER A 182 -12.01 -7.82 -19.62
CA SER A 182 -11.16 -7.30 -18.54
C SER A 182 -9.81 -6.76 -19.06
N SER A 183 -9.29 -7.32 -20.15
CA SER A 183 -8.07 -6.85 -20.83
C SER A 183 -8.23 -5.48 -21.50
N GLU A 184 -9.42 -5.18 -22.03
CA GLU A 184 -9.73 -3.89 -22.66
C GLU A 184 -9.85 -2.81 -21.58
N VAL A 185 -10.51 -3.12 -20.47
CA VAL A 185 -10.58 -2.27 -19.27
C VAL A 185 -9.19 -1.98 -18.73
N GLU A 186 -8.37 -3.03 -18.54
CA GLU A 186 -7.01 -2.89 -18.01
C GLU A 186 -6.13 -2.03 -18.92
N ARG A 187 -6.24 -2.18 -20.24
CA ARG A 187 -5.50 -1.35 -21.20
C ARG A 187 -5.85 0.13 -21.06
N ILE A 188 -7.14 0.45 -20.97
CA ILE A 188 -7.60 1.84 -20.83
C ILE A 188 -7.11 2.45 -19.52
N LEU A 189 -7.25 1.72 -18.42
CA LEU A 189 -6.80 2.17 -17.10
C LEU A 189 -5.27 2.33 -17.03
N GLN A 190 -4.50 1.38 -17.58
CA GLN A 190 -3.04 1.49 -17.61
C GLN A 190 -2.57 2.73 -18.39
N GLN A 191 -3.21 3.02 -19.52
CA GLN A 191 -2.90 4.20 -20.33
C GLN A 191 -3.30 5.50 -19.61
N TRP A 192 -4.47 5.53 -18.97
CA TRP A 192 -4.90 6.68 -18.19
C TRP A 192 -3.99 6.94 -16.99
N CYS A 193 -3.62 5.89 -16.24
CA CYS A 193 -2.64 5.98 -15.15
C CYS A 193 -1.31 6.56 -15.63
N LYS A 194 -0.85 6.14 -16.82
CA LYS A 194 0.39 6.66 -17.40
C LYS A 194 0.29 8.17 -17.68
N GLN A 195 -0.85 8.65 -18.17
CA GLN A 195 -1.06 10.09 -18.36
C GLN A 195 -1.13 10.86 -17.03
N ILE A 196 -1.78 10.30 -16.01
CA ILE A 196 -1.80 10.90 -14.67
C ILE A 196 -0.37 11.01 -14.11
N SER A 197 0.47 9.97 -14.28
CA SER A 197 1.88 10.01 -13.84
C SER A 197 2.76 11.00 -14.62
N PHE A 198 2.28 11.49 -15.77
CA PHE A 198 2.90 12.59 -16.51
C PHE A 198 2.32 13.96 -16.14
N GLY A 199 1.44 14.03 -15.14
CA GLY A 199 0.81 15.26 -14.66
C GLY A 199 -0.44 15.69 -15.43
N TYR A 200 -0.96 14.87 -16.35
CA TYR A 200 -2.17 15.22 -17.10
C TYR A 200 -3.42 15.06 -16.23
N ARG A 201 -4.09 16.19 -15.95
CA ARG A 201 -5.37 16.21 -15.21
C ARG A 201 -6.57 15.79 -16.05
N SER A 202 -6.47 15.96 -17.37
CA SER A 202 -7.47 15.50 -18.33
C SER A 202 -6.79 14.61 -19.37
N ALA A 203 -7.33 13.40 -19.55
CA ALA A 203 -6.84 12.43 -20.51
C ALA A 203 -7.86 12.24 -21.63
N TYR A 204 -7.44 12.43 -22.88
CA TYR A 204 -8.27 12.15 -24.05
C TYR A 204 -7.84 10.82 -24.65
N MET A 205 -8.78 9.90 -24.81
CA MET A 205 -8.53 8.58 -25.39
C MET A 205 -9.68 8.17 -26.29
N GLU A 206 -9.42 7.32 -27.27
CA GLU A 206 -10.45 6.79 -28.18
C GLU A 206 -10.82 5.36 -27.77
N CYS A 207 -12.11 5.07 -27.79
CA CYS A 207 -12.67 3.75 -27.53
C CYS A 207 -13.66 3.40 -28.64
N HIS A 208 -13.51 2.21 -29.22
CA HIS A 208 -14.38 1.74 -30.28
C HIS A 208 -15.55 0.95 -29.69
N ARG A 209 -16.75 1.22 -30.20
CA ARG A 209 -17.96 0.50 -29.82
C ARG A 209 -17.91 -0.96 -30.22
#